data_AF-A0A380ZHW7-F1
#
_entry.id   AF-A0A380ZHW7-F1
#
_cell.length_a   1.000
_cell.length_b   1.000
_cell.length_c   1.000
_cell.angle_alpha   90.00
_cell.angle_beta   90.00
_cell.angle_gamma   90.00
#
_symmetry.space_group_name_H-M   'P 1'
#
loop_
_entity.id
_entity.type
_entity.pdbx_description
1 polymer ?
#
loop_
_entity_poly.entity_id
_entity_poly.type
_entity_poly.pdbx_seq_one_letter_code
_entity_poly.pdbx_strand_id
1 'polypeptide(L)'
;MTLLAITTAKNYIKKLNTLAVKARQIAFDMKFDFLEQPKRHLLSIGYRVQENKLDESCYDLLASEARLASLFAITKGDIKLKHWFHLGRLLVPIGWKGALLSWSGSMFEYLMPSLVTCEPIGSLLDQTNRLIIHHQIQYAHKKRLPWSISEAAFNARDHLMNYQYANFVPQTSDFNVVSHATLLLLPMPVF
;
A
#
# COMPACT_ATOMS: atom_id res chain seq x y z
N MET A 1 -21.36 28.98 25.75
CA MET A 1 -20.29 28.07 25.25
C MET A 1 -20.83 26.85 24.51
N THR A 2 -21.81 26.13 25.06
CA THR A 2 -22.34 24.87 24.50
C THR A 2 -23.02 25.01 23.13
N LEU A 3 -23.80 26.07 22.91
CA LEU A 3 -24.48 26.32 21.62
C LEU A 3 -23.50 26.58 20.46
N LEU A 4 -22.40 27.29 20.74
CA LEU A 4 -21.34 27.59 19.76
C LEU A 4 -20.57 26.32 19.38
N ALA A 5 -20.28 25.46 20.36
CA ALA A 5 -19.64 24.16 20.13
C ALA A 5 -20.52 23.23 19.28
N ILE A 6 -21.83 23.15 19.58
CA ILE A 6 -22.79 22.36 18.79
C ILE A 6 -22.90 22.89 17.35
N THR A 7 -22.97 24.21 17.16
CA THR A 7 -23.06 24.82 15.82
C THR A 7 -21.78 24.57 15.02
N THR A 8 -20.62 24.67 15.68
CA THR A 8 -19.31 24.38 15.08
C THR A 8 -19.20 22.91 14.68
N ALA A 9 -19.60 21.98 15.54
CA ALA A 9 -19.62 20.55 15.24
C ALA A 9 -20.55 20.22 14.06
N LYS A 10 -21.76 20.80 14.01
CA LYS A 10 -22.68 20.65 12.88
C LYS A 10 -22.08 21.14 11.56
N ASN A 11 -21.36 22.27 11.59
CA ASN A 11 -20.67 22.79 10.41
C ASN A 11 -19.53 21.86 9.96
N TYR A 12 -18.76 21.28 10.88
CA TYR A 12 -17.72 20.29 10.53
C TYR A 12 -18.32 19.01 9.94
N ILE A 13 -19.39 18.48 10.52
CA ILE A 13 -20.09 17.31 9.97
C ILE A 13 -20.56 17.58 8.53
N LYS A 14 -21.16 18.76 8.27
CA LYS A 14 -21.58 19.15 6.92
C LYS A 14 -20.41 19.22 5.94
N LYS A 15 -19.26 19.78 6.36
CA LYS A 15 -18.05 19.83 5.54
C LYS A 15 -17.49 18.44 5.27
N LEU A 16 -17.39 17.58 6.27
CA LEU A 16 -16.91 16.20 6.14
C LEU A 16 -17.80 15.38 5.21
N ASN A 17 -19.13 15.52 5.32
CA ASN A 17 -20.06 14.87 4.39
C ASN A 17 -19.87 15.36 2.95
N THR A 18 -19.68 16.67 2.75
CA THR A 18 -19.41 17.23 1.43
C THR A 18 -18.11 16.68 0.84
N LEU A 19 -17.05 16.57 1.65
CA LEU A 19 -15.78 16.00 1.24
C LEU A 19 -15.91 14.51 0.93
N ALA A 20 -16.65 13.75 1.74
CA ALA A 20 -16.89 12.33 1.53
C ALA A 20 -17.62 12.06 0.20
N VAL A 21 -18.64 12.86 -0.13
CA VAL A 21 -19.34 12.77 -1.42
C VAL A 21 -18.40 13.07 -2.58
N LYS A 22 -17.60 14.14 -2.49
CA LYS A 22 -16.62 14.49 -3.54
C LYS A 22 -15.54 13.41 -3.71
N ALA A 23 -14.98 12.91 -2.62
CA ALA A 23 -13.97 11.85 -2.65
C ALA A 23 -14.54 10.57 -3.28
N ARG A 24 -15.78 10.20 -2.94
CA ARG A 24 -16.49 9.10 -3.60
C ARG A 24 -16.64 9.37 -5.09
N GLN A 25 -17.11 10.55 -5.48
CA GLN A 25 -17.28 10.88 -6.90
C GLN A 25 -15.96 10.74 -7.67
N ILE A 26 -14.85 11.31 -7.16
CA ILE A 26 -13.52 11.19 -7.77
C ILE A 26 -13.10 9.72 -7.91
N ALA A 27 -13.33 8.90 -6.88
CA ALA A 27 -12.99 7.47 -6.94
C ALA A 27 -13.80 6.72 -8.01
N PHE A 28 -15.09 7.00 -8.15
CA PHE A 28 -15.95 6.35 -9.16
C PHE A 28 -15.76 6.91 -10.58
N ASP A 29 -15.33 8.17 -10.72
CA ASP A 29 -15.02 8.78 -12.02
C ASP A 29 -13.69 8.27 -12.61
N MET A 30 -12.78 7.79 -11.76
CA MET A 30 -11.52 7.20 -12.20
C MET A 30 -11.77 5.99 -13.09
N LYS A 31 -11.24 5.99 -14.32
CA LYS A 31 -11.35 4.88 -15.27
C LYS A 31 -10.14 3.96 -15.15
N PHE A 32 -10.34 2.70 -14.79
CA PHE A 32 -9.23 1.75 -14.63
C PHE A 32 -8.95 0.90 -15.88
N ASP A 33 -9.96 0.69 -16.72
CA ASP A 33 -9.91 -0.12 -17.94
C ASP A 33 -8.78 0.29 -18.89
N PHE A 34 -8.57 1.58 -19.11
CA PHE A 34 -7.51 2.07 -19.99
C PHE A 34 -6.09 1.82 -19.45
N LEU A 35 -5.94 1.59 -18.14
CA LEU A 35 -4.67 1.25 -17.52
C LEU A 35 -4.36 -0.26 -17.60
N GLU A 36 -5.32 -1.10 -17.96
CA GLU A 36 -5.08 -2.54 -18.13
C GLU A 36 -4.22 -2.78 -19.38
N GLN A 37 -3.02 -3.34 -19.18
CA GLN A 37 -2.20 -3.81 -20.30
C GLN A 37 -2.83 -5.06 -20.94
N PRO A 38 -3.24 -5.01 -22.22
CA PRO A 38 -4.08 -6.05 -22.83
C PRO A 38 -3.43 -7.44 -22.89
N LYS A 39 -2.09 -7.51 -22.97
CA LYS A 39 -1.36 -8.78 -23.07
C LYS A 39 -1.11 -9.43 -21.71
N ARG A 40 -0.95 -8.62 -20.66
CA ARG A 40 -0.60 -9.08 -19.32
C ARG A 40 -1.82 -9.25 -18.42
N HIS A 41 -2.93 -8.58 -18.74
CA HIS A 41 -4.11 -8.48 -17.88
C HIS A 41 -3.79 -7.97 -16.48
N LEU A 42 -2.89 -6.97 -16.45
CA LEU A 42 -2.40 -6.29 -15.26
C LEU A 42 -2.48 -4.78 -15.47
N LEU A 43 -2.55 -4.04 -14.38
CA LEU A 43 -2.58 -2.58 -14.38
C LEU A 43 -1.17 -2.05 -14.65
N SER A 44 -1.02 -1.19 -15.64
CA SER A 44 0.18 -0.40 -15.87
C SER A 44 0.48 0.48 -14.64
N ILE A 45 1.76 0.68 -14.33
CA ILE A 45 2.16 1.58 -13.22
C ILE A 45 1.85 3.05 -13.52
N GLY A 46 1.69 3.39 -14.80
CA GLY A 46 1.45 4.76 -15.22
C GLY A 46 1.04 4.89 -16.68
N TYR A 47 0.72 6.13 -17.04
CA TYR A 47 0.36 6.53 -18.40
C TYR A 47 1.11 7.80 -18.75
N ARG A 48 1.92 7.77 -19.83
CA ARG A 48 2.65 8.93 -20.33
C ARG A 48 1.75 9.72 -21.27
N VAL A 49 1.19 10.83 -20.76
CA VAL A 49 0.22 11.66 -21.50
C VAL A 49 0.79 12.22 -22.80
N GLN A 50 2.03 12.71 -22.79
CA GLN A 50 2.68 13.29 -23.98
C GLN A 50 2.89 12.26 -25.11
N GLU A 51 3.09 11.00 -24.74
CA GLU A 51 3.34 9.89 -25.68
C GLU A 51 2.06 9.10 -25.99
N ASN A 52 0.96 9.39 -25.29
CA ASN A 52 -0.29 8.62 -25.35
C ASN A 52 -0.06 7.11 -25.18
N LYS A 53 0.84 6.73 -24.24
CA LYS A 53 1.33 5.35 -24.08
C LYS A 53 1.28 4.92 -22.62
N LEU A 54 0.88 3.67 -22.38
CA LEU A 54 1.03 3.01 -21.08
C LEU A 54 2.51 2.78 -20.77
N ASP A 55 2.86 2.85 -19.49
CA ASP A 55 4.13 2.31 -19.04
C ASP A 55 4.22 0.81 -19.34
N GLU A 56 5.43 0.31 -19.59
CA GLU A 56 5.65 -1.11 -19.90
C GLU A 56 5.64 -1.97 -18.63
N SER A 57 5.90 -1.37 -17.48
CA SER A 57 5.84 -2.00 -16.18
C SER A 57 4.40 -2.07 -15.70
N CYS A 58 4.06 -3.16 -15.01
CA CYS A 58 2.73 -3.37 -14.42
C CYS A 58 2.88 -3.64 -12.94
N TYR A 59 1.86 -3.30 -12.15
CA TYR A 59 1.71 -3.87 -10.82
C TYR A 59 1.39 -5.36 -10.95
N ASP A 60 2.38 -6.20 -10.66
CA ASP A 60 2.36 -7.62 -10.99
C ASP A 60 2.42 -8.54 -9.78
N LEU A 61 2.55 -8.03 -8.55
CA LEU A 61 2.59 -8.85 -7.32
C LEU A 61 1.34 -8.68 -6.46
N LEU A 62 0.87 -9.79 -5.88
CA LEU A 62 -0.26 -9.79 -4.95
C LEU A 62 0.10 -9.13 -3.60
N ALA A 63 1.35 -9.27 -3.15
CA ALA A 63 1.84 -8.61 -1.96
C ALA A 63 2.31 -7.18 -2.30
N SER A 64 1.35 -6.29 -2.55
CA SER A 64 1.57 -4.86 -2.77
C SER A 64 0.32 -4.07 -2.36
N GLU A 65 0.50 -2.81 -2.00
CA GLU A 65 -0.53 -1.81 -1.80
C GLU A 65 -1.41 -1.64 -3.05
N ALA A 66 -0.83 -1.80 -4.24
CA ALA A 66 -1.53 -1.68 -5.52
C ALA A 66 -2.64 -2.72 -5.71
N ARG A 67 -2.65 -3.79 -4.88
CA ARG A 67 -3.77 -4.74 -4.84
C ARG A 67 -5.09 -4.08 -4.46
N LEU A 68 -5.08 -2.98 -3.70
CA LEU A 68 -6.29 -2.22 -3.40
C LEU A 68 -6.89 -1.59 -4.65
N ALA A 69 -6.05 -0.99 -5.51
CA ALA A 69 -6.50 -0.44 -6.79
C ALA A 69 -7.08 -1.54 -7.68
N SER A 70 -6.43 -2.71 -7.71
CA SER A 70 -6.93 -3.90 -8.41
C SER A 70 -8.29 -4.36 -7.88
N LEU A 71 -8.43 -4.48 -6.55
CA LEU A 71 -9.68 -4.88 -5.91
C LEU A 71 -10.80 -3.87 -6.20
N PHE A 72 -10.50 -2.57 -6.08
CA PHE A 72 -11.47 -1.53 -6.36
C PHE A 72 -11.91 -1.52 -7.83
N ALA A 73 -10.97 -1.62 -8.77
CA ALA A 73 -11.26 -1.68 -10.21
C ALA A 73 -12.14 -2.89 -10.58
N ILE A 74 -11.86 -4.06 -9.99
CA ILE A 74 -12.65 -5.29 -10.19
C ILE A 74 -14.05 -5.13 -9.60
N THR A 75 -14.17 -4.63 -8.37
CA THR A 75 -15.47 -4.48 -7.69
C THR A 75 -16.34 -3.39 -8.32
N LYS A 76 -15.72 -2.34 -8.86
CA LYS A 76 -16.39 -1.30 -9.67
C LYS A 76 -16.88 -1.86 -11.02
N GLY A 77 -16.20 -2.87 -11.57
CA GLY A 77 -16.53 -3.50 -12.85
C GLY A 77 -15.74 -2.98 -14.04
N ASP A 78 -14.75 -2.11 -13.82
CA ASP A 78 -13.88 -1.57 -14.88
C ASP A 78 -12.95 -2.66 -15.43
N ILE A 79 -12.51 -3.60 -14.58
CA ILE A 79 -11.58 -4.68 -14.93
C ILE A 79 -12.19 -6.04 -14.56
N LYS A 80 -11.90 -7.06 -15.38
CA LYS A 80 -12.38 -8.42 -15.14
C LYS A 80 -11.67 -9.09 -13.96
N LEU A 81 -12.40 -9.93 -13.22
CA LEU A 81 -11.89 -10.71 -12.08
C LEU A 81 -10.62 -11.50 -12.39
N LYS A 82 -10.42 -11.93 -13.65
CA LYS A 82 -9.20 -12.63 -14.08
C LYS A 82 -7.91 -11.88 -13.72
N HIS A 83 -7.92 -10.55 -13.67
CA HIS A 83 -6.79 -9.72 -13.25
C HIS A 83 -6.22 -10.15 -11.90
N TRP A 84 -7.09 -10.45 -10.93
CA TRP A 84 -6.69 -10.90 -9.59
C TRP A 84 -5.83 -12.17 -9.60
N PHE A 85 -6.08 -13.06 -10.58
CA PHE A 85 -5.35 -14.30 -10.72
C PHE A 85 -4.03 -14.12 -11.47
N HIS A 86 -3.89 -13.05 -12.26
CA HIS A 86 -2.63 -12.70 -12.94
C HIS A 86 -1.61 -12.05 -12.00
N LEU A 87 -2.04 -11.52 -10.85
CA LEU A 87 -1.12 -11.05 -9.81
C LEU A 87 -0.25 -12.22 -9.32
N GLY A 88 1.06 -12.02 -9.44
CA GLY A 88 2.12 -12.94 -9.05
C GLY A 88 2.11 -13.25 -7.56
N ARG A 89 2.38 -14.51 -7.26
CA ARG A 89 2.40 -15.07 -5.90
C ARG A 89 3.78 -15.66 -5.60
N LEU A 90 4.82 -14.85 -5.72
CA LEU A 90 6.20 -15.26 -5.46
C LEU A 90 6.36 -15.57 -3.97
N LEU A 91 6.60 -16.85 -3.63
CA LEU A 91 6.72 -17.31 -2.25
C LEU A 91 8.18 -17.51 -1.87
N VAL A 92 8.54 -17.01 -0.70
CA VAL A 92 9.82 -17.30 -0.05
C VAL A 92 9.61 -18.05 1.27
N PRO A 93 10.50 -19.00 1.59
CA PRO A 93 10.46 -19.68 2.88
C PRO A 93 10.96 -18.76 3.99
N ILE A 94 10.18 -18.65 5.07
CA ILE A 94 10.57 -18.03 6.34
C ILE A 94 10.35 -19.09 7.43
N GLY A 95 11.43 -19.78 7.79
CA GLY A 95 11.37 -20.98 8.62
C GLY A 95 10.59 -22.10 7.91
N TRP A 96 9.54 -22.61 8.54
CA TRP A 96 8.67 -23.68 8.00
C TRP A 96 7.43 -23.15 7.25
N LYS A 97 7.28 -21.83 7.14
CA LYS A 97 6.13 -21.19 6.47
C LYS A 97 6.57 -20.44 5.22
N GLY A 98 5.64 -20.18 4.31
CA GLY A 98 5.87 -19.34 3.12
C GLY A 98 5.30 -17.94 3.30
N ALA A 99 6.04 -16.92 2.86
CA ALA A 99 5.57 -15.53 2.76
C ALA A 99 5.63 -15.07 1.30
N LEU A 100 4.67 -14.26 0.87
CA LEU A 100 4.72 -13.62 -0.43
C LEU A 100 5.78 -12.51 -0.43
N LEU A 101 6.47 -12.34 -1.57
CA LEU A 101 7.35 -11.22 -1.83
C LEU A 101 6.58 -10.04 -2.41
N SER A 102 6.91 -8.83 -1.94
CA SER A 102 6.65 -7.54 -2.58
C SER A 102 7.87 -7.08 -3.38
N TRP A 103 7.77 -5.96 -4.12
CA TRP A 103 8.89 -5.48 -4.95
C TRP A 103 10.09 -5.06 -4.12
N SER A 104 9.86 -4.25 -3.10
CA SER A 104 10.95 -3.75 -2.24
C SER A 104 11.09 -4.60 -0.98
N GLY A 105 9.99 -5.08 -0.42
CA GLY A 105 9.95 -5.66 0.93
C GLY A 105 9.58 -4.64 2.00
N SER A 106 9.09 -3.46 1.61
CA SER A 106 8.66 -2.39 2.52
C SER A 106 7.39 -2.80 3.27
N MET A 107 7.32 -2.50 4.57
CA MET A 107 6.12 -2.78 5.38
C MET A 107 4.85 -2.14 4.82
N PHE A 108 4.99 -0.98 4.18
CA PHE A 108 3.87 -0.29 3.54
C PHE A 108 3.17 -1.18 2.49
N GLU A 109 3.93 -1.85 1.61
CA GLU A 109 3.39 -2.71 0.56
C GLU A 109 2.53 -3.85 1.14
N TYR A 110 2.92 -4.40 2.29
CA TYR A 110 2.21 -5.51 2.93
C TYR A 110 1.00 -5.06 3.75
N LEU A 111 1.15 -3.97 4.51
CA LEU A 111 0.21 -3.61 5.58
C LEU A 111 -0.81 -2.55 5.18
N MET A 112 -0.50 -1.68 4.21
CA MET A 112 -1.42 -0.63 3.77
C MET A 112 -2.79 -1.19 3.33
N PRO A 113 -2.87 -2.31 2.57
CA PRO A 113 -4.15 -2.91 2.22
C PRO A 113 -5.04 -3.29 3.42
N SER A 114 -4.42 -3.75 4.51
CA SER A 114 -5.14 -4.22 5.71
C SER A 114 -5.77 -3.08 6.51
N LEU A 115 -5.45 -1.82 6.23
CA LEU A 115 -6.15 -0.67 6.80
C LEU A 115 -7.59 -0.52 6.28
N VAL A 116 -7.84 -0.97 5.05
CA VAL A 116 -9.10 -0.74 4.33
C VAL A 116 -9.85 -2.04 4.09
N THR A 117 -9.12 -3.16 3.98
CA THR A 117 -9.67 -4.48 3.69
C THR A 117 -9.37 -5.45 4.83
N CYS A 118 -10.37 -6.22 5.25
CA CYS A 118 -10.17 -7.28 6.23
C CYS A 118 -9.61 -8.52 5.52
N GLU A 119 -8.33 -8.81 5.75
CA GLU A 119 -7.71 -10.04 5.27
C GLU A 119 -8.24 -11.23 6.08
N PRO A 120 -8.74 -12.30 5.42
CA PRO A 120 -9.21 -13.48 6.15
C PRO A 120 -8.08 -14.10 6.97
N ILE A 121 -8.38 -14.41 8.24
CA ILE A 121 -7.43 -15.07 9.14
C ILE A 121 -7.03 -16.42 8.57
N GLY A 122 -5.73 -16.72 8.56
CA GLY A 122 -5.18 -17.95 7.98
C GLY A 122 -5.06 -17.93 6.46
N SER A 123 -5.45 -16.85 5.79
CA SER A 123 -5.15 -16.66 4.37
C SER A 123 -3.64 -16.50 4.14
N LEU A 124 -3.21 -16.68 2.89
CA LEU A 124 -1.82 -16.48 2.51
C LEU A 124 -1.35 -15.03 2.76
N LEU A 125 -2.24 -14.05 2.60
CA LEU A 125 -1.97 -12.64 2.86
C LEU A 125 -1.84 -12.35 4.36
N ASP A 126 -2.74 -12.86 5.19
CA ASP A 126 -2.62 -12.77 6.66
C ASP A 126 -1.33 -13.42 7.16
N GLN A 127 -1.01 -14.63 6.68
CA GLN A 127 0.24 -15.30 7.03
C GLN A 127 1.48 -14.50 6.58
N THR A 128 1.47 -13.98 5.35
CA THR A 128 2.57 -13.15 4.83
C THR A 128 2.78 -11.94 5.72
N ASN A 129 1.70 -11.18 6.00
CA ASN A 129 1.77 -9.97 6.81
C ASN A 129 2.36 -10.27 8.18
N ARG A 130 1.88 -11.31 8.87
CA ARG A 130 2.43 -11.73 10.17
C ARG A 130 3.91 -12.10 10.07
N LEU A 131 4.31 -12.90 9.08
CA LEU A 131 5.69 -13.35 8.92
C LEU A 131 6.66 -12.20 8.65
N ILE A 132 6.28 -11.25 7.78
CA ILE A 132 7.11 -10.09 7.46
C ILE A 132 7.36 -9.22 8.69
N ILE A 133 6.33 -8.97 9.51
CA ILE A 133 6.53 -8.17 10.72
C ILE A 133 7.45 -8.88 11.71
N HIS A 134 7.24 -10.19 11.95
CA HIS A 134 8.13 -10.97 12.82
C HIS A 134 9.57 -10.96 12.30
N HIS A 135 9.77 -11.16 11.01
CA HIS A 135 11.09 -11.16 10.39
C HIS A 135 11.77 -9.80 10.57
N GLN A 136 11.03 -8.70 10.39
CA GLN A 136 11.58 -7.37 10.54
C GLN A 136 11.94 -7.04 12.01
N ILE A 137 11.10 -7.44 12.98
CA ILE A 137 11.42 -7.32 14.41
C ILE A 137 12.69 -8.10 14.75
N GLN A 138 12.80 -9.34 14.27
CA GLN A 138 13.99 -10.18 14.48
C GLN A 138 15.25 -9.56 13.86
N TYR A 139 15.13 -9.05 12.63
CA TYR A 139 16.22 -8.37 11.94
C TYR A 139 16.70 -7.13 12.72
N ALA A 140 15.77 -6.27 13.12
CA ALA A 140 16.04 -5.07 13.89
C ALA A 140 16.73 -5.40 15.22
N HIS A 141 16.24 -6.41 15.95
CA HIS A 141 16.87 -6.88 17.19
C HIS A 141 18.30 -7.39 16.96
N LYS A 142 18.53 -8.21 15.93
CA LYS A 142 19.86 -8.73 15.57
C LYS A 142 20.85 -7.61 15.23
N LYS A 143 20.37 -6.55 14.59
CA LYS A 143 21.17 -5.38 14.21
C LYS A 143 21.22 -4.29 15.27
N ARG A 144 20.50 -4.44 16.40
CA ARG A 144 20.31 -3.42 17.44
C ARG A 144 19.77 -2.09 16.87
N LEU A 145 18.88 -2.20 15.89
CA LEU A 145 18.17 -1.09 15.27
C LEU A 145 16.71 -1.08 15.73
N PRO A 146 16.00 0.05 15.63
CA PRO A 146 14.55 0.04 15.75
C PRO A 146 13.94 -0.72 14.56
N TRP A 147 12.82 -1.40 14.80
CA TRP A 147 12.02 -2.02 13.75
C TRP A 147 11.09 -0.96 13.12
N SER A 148 10.26 -1.33 12.15
CA SER A 148 9.42 -0.42 11.33
C SER A 148 10.16 0.29 10.19
N ILE A 149 10.98 -0.47 9.46
CA ILE A 149 11.65 -0.02 8.23
C ILE A 149 10.63 -0.05 7.07
N SER A 150 10.51 1.05 6.33
CA SER A 150 9.56 1.23 5.22
C SER A 150 10.11 2.28 4.27
N GLU A 151 9.51 2.43 3.10
CA GLU A 151 9.86 3.50 2.16
C GLU A 151 9.56 4.89 2.76
N ALA A 152 10.49 5.84 2.61
CA ALA A 152 10.31 7.21 3.11
C ALA A 152 11.18 8.23 2.38
N ALA A 153 10.75 9.49 2.47
CA ALA A 153 11.63 10.62 2.21
C ALA A 153 12.65 10.76 3.36
N PHE A 154 13.89 11.13 3.05
CA PHE A 154 14.96 11.30 4.02
C PHE A 154 15.69 12.63 3.83
N ASN A 155 16.46 13.06 4.83
CA ASN A 155 16.97 14.42 4.94
C ASN A 155 18.02 14.85 3.88
N ALA A 156 18.36 13.98 2.92
CA ALA A 156 19.09 14.42 1.74
C ALA A 156 18.15 15.24 0.85
N ARG A 157 18.66 16.33 0.26
CA ARG A 157 17.86 17.20 -0.61
C ARG A 157 18.51 17.34 -1.97
N ASP A 158 17.69 17.42 -3.02
CA ASP A 158 18.15 17.79 -4.35
C ASP A 158 18.45 19.31 -4.45
N HIS A 159 18.93 19.75 -5.61
CA HIS A 159 19.20 21.17 -5.89
C HIS A 159 17.96 22.07 -5.73
N LEU A 160 16.75 21.50 -5.85
CA LEU A 160 15.46 22.19 -5.73
C LEU A 160 14.90 22.11 -4.29
N MET A 161 15.70 21.65 -3.33
CA MET A 161 15.31 21.46 -1.92
C MET A 161 14.20 20.42 -1.70
N ASN A 162 13.94 19.54 -2.66
CA ASN A 162 13.07 18.39 -2.45
C ASN A 162 13.82 17.33 -1.66
N TYR A 163 13.17 16.76 -0.64
CA TYR A 163 13.72 15.61 0.07
C TYR A 163 13.84 14.41 -0.87
N GLN A 164 14.95 13.69 -0.78
CA GLN A 164 15.18 12.47 -1.54
C GLN A 164 14.35 11.32 -0.95
N TYR A 165 13.98 10.37 -1.80
CA TYR A 165 13.08 9.27 -1.48
C TYR A 165 13.79 7.95 -1.71
N ALA A 166 13.67 7.00 -0.77
CA ALA A 166 14.30 5.70 -0.90
C ALA A 166 13.48 4.57 -0.26
N ASN A 167 13.60 3.40 -0.89
CA ASN A 167 13.11 2.13 -0.42
C ASN A 167 14.04 1.58 0.65
N PHE A 168 13.76 1.90 1.91
CA PHE A 168 14.48 1.29 3.04
C PHE A 168 13.91 -0.10 3.28
N VAL A 169 14.78 -1.10 3.20
CA VAL A 169 14.43 -2.51 3.37
C VAL A 169 15.47 -3.17 4.26
N PRO A 170 15.17 -4.32 4.92
CA PRO A 170 16.10 -4.98 5.84
C PRO A 170 17.46 -5.42 5.24
N GLN A 171 17.79 -5.08 4.00
CA GLN A 171 19.06 -5.41 3.35
C GLN A 171 19.89 -4.18 2.98
N THR A 172 19.35 -2.95 3.03
CA THR A 172 20.08 -1.73 2.64
C THR A 172 20.97 -1.22 3.77
N SER A 173 22.15 -0.67 3.46
CA SER A 173 23.06 -0.08 4.45
C SER A 173 22.55 1.23 5.06
N ASP A 174 21.67 1.92 4.34
CA ASP A 174 20.96 3.10 4.82
C ASP A 174 19.62 2.64 5.41
N PHE A 175 19.33 3.08 6.64
CA PHE A 175 18.10 2.75 7.35
C PHE A 175 17.41 4.03 7.78
N ASN A 176 16.19 4.25 7.30
CA ASN A 176 15.25 5.14 7.97
C ASN A 176 14.16 4.31 8.64
N VAL A 177 14.01 4.55 9.93
CA VAL A 177 12.88 4.04 10.71
C VAL A 177 11.72 4.97 10.42
N VAL A 178 10.64 4.42 9.88
CA VAL A 178 9.50 5.25 9.49
C VAL A 178 8.34 4.98 10.42
N SER A 179 7.99 6.01 11.20
CA SER A 179 6.93 5.94 12.22
C SER A 179 5.57 5.53 11.65
N HIS A 180 5.28 5.84 10.37
CA HIS A 180 4.02 5.42 9.75
C HIS A 180 3.89 3.90 9.66
N ALA A 181 4.98 3.16 9.43
CA ALA A 181 4.90 1.71 9.30
C ALA A 181 4.56 1.01 10.64
N THR A 182 4.85 1.65 11.78
CA THR A 182 4.40 1.19 13.09
C THR A 182 2.91 1.47 13.27
N LEU A 183 2.43 2.63 12.80
CA LEU A 183 1.01 3.00 12.85
C LEU A 183 0.14 2.08 11.95
N LEU A 184 0.69 1.54 10.87
CA LEU A 184 0.00 0.57 10.01
C LEU A 184 -0.39 -0.73 10.74
N LEU A 185 0.16 -0.98 11.93
CA LEU A 185 -0.14 -2.17 12.73
C LEU A 185 -1.28 -1.99 13.73
N LEU A 186 -1.76 -0.76 13.95
CA LEU A 186 -2.87 -0.50 14.87
C LEU A 186 -4.14 -1.32 14.59
N PRO A 187 -4.57 -1.57 13.33
CA PRO A 187 -5.76 -2.38 13.07
C PRO A 187 -5.47 -3.89 13.00
N MET A 188 -4.20 -4.31 13.06
CA MET A 188 -3.87 -5.72 13.06
C MET A 188 -4.18 -6.27 14.46
N PRO A 189 -4.99 -7.33 14.59
CA PRO A 189 -5.16 -8.00 15.86
C PRO A 189 -3.77 -8.46 16.30
N VAL A 190 -3.32 -7.82 17.38
CA VAL A 190 -1.96 -7.85 17.90
C VAL A 190 -1.42 -9.28 17.95
N PHE A 191 -0.11 -9.39 17.72
CA PHE A 191 0.72 -10.55 18.03
C PHE A 191 0.23 -11.40 19.21
#